data_AF-A0A2D6MF77-F1
#
_entry.id   AF-A0A2D6MF77-F1
#
_cell.length_a   1.000
_cell.length_b   1.000
_cell.length_c   1.000
_cell.angle_alpha   90.00
_cell.angle_beta   90.00
_cell.angle_gamma   90.00
#
_symmetry.space_group_name_H-M   'P 1'
#
loop_
_entity.id
_entity.type
_entity.pdbx_description
1 polymer ?
#
loop_
_entity_poly.entity_id
_entity_poly.type
_entity_poly.pdbx_seq_one_letter_code
_entity_poly.pdbx_strand_id
1 'polypeptide(L)'
;MPKKDPFQNQKLDTLGVLKALNHYNLNSSKKEAKKFLAEYLTEQGKTTFLLKDLKHLKDEDFQESTGYVARILTQGNSIPEISEENFEQQVRDIGYKIQKSMMELPEQKSKPVNAVLADPILEYDEFCARYGDIEFQIDVVIQDSFKHLDFDISKWLEGHKVKSKDVNYMISQLTNLLDEIQETLSGNDKDLSEGYSCYTKPQMKRYAKMLEGWIQECKSHMTAKRKTRKVKTKTPEQIVKNVKYQESETDLSLVSVPPEEIVGAKEVWLYNTKYRTLMYYYSPNGITISGTTLKDFGRCGGKKIRKPDVQLGEIVAHYNFDDRVRWFDSISTKEFTPNGRLNTNVIIYKVYER
;
A
#
# COMPACT_ATOMS: atom_id res chain seq x y z
N MET A 1 -13.27 37.67 17.53
CA MET A 1 -14.46 38.25 16.89
C MET A 1 -14.53 37.74 15.46
N PRO A 2 -15.65 37.17 14.99
CA PRO A 2 -15.76 36.80 13.58
C PRO A 2 -15.65 38.09 12.75
N LYS A 3 -14.65 38.18 11.86
CA LYS A 3 -14.50 39.31 10.96
C LYS A 3 -15.78 39.40 10.13
N LYS A 4 -16.52 40.50 10.27
CA LYS A 4 -17.75 40.76 9.51
C LYS A 4 -17.36 40.78 8.03
N ASP A 5 -18.02 39.97 7.21
CA ASP A 5 -17.77 39.91 5.77
C ASP A 5 -18.02 41.30 5.16
N PRO A 6 -17.02 41.92 4.51
CA PRO A 6 -17.17 43.28 3.99
C PRO A 6 -18.11 43.38 2.78
N PHE A 7 -18.50 42.24 2.17
CA PHE A 7 -19.31 42.20 0.95
C PHE A 7 -20.65 41.50 1.19
N GLN A 8 -21.67 42.26 1.57
CA GLN A 8 -23.04 41.75 1.80
C GLN A 8 -24.07 42.63 1.11
N ASN A 9 -24.97 42.03 0.32
CA ASN A 9 -26.10 42.69 -0.35
C ASN A 9 -25.72 43.95 -1.17
N GLN A 10 -24.55 43.94 -1.83
CA GLN A 10 -24.06 45.03 -2.67
C GLN A 10 -24.17 44.70 -4.16
N LYS A 11 -24.38 45.73 -4.98
CA LYS A 11 -24.20 45.65 -6.43
C LYS A 11 -22.74 45.98 -6.75
N LEU A 12 -21.98 44.96 -7.16
CA LEU A 12 -20.56 45.08 -7.44
C LEU A 12 -20.34 45.34 -8.93
N ASP A 13 -19.53 46.34 -9.24
CA ASP A 13 -18.94 46.51 -10.57
C ASP A 13 -17.71 45.62 -10.73
N THR A 14 -17.09 45.61 -11.91
CA THR A 14 -15.89 44.80 -12.20
C THR A 14 -14.76 45.07 -11.19
N LEU A 15 -14.61 46.32 -10.73
CA LEU A 15 -13.63 46.70 -9.73
C LEU A 15 -14.00 46.19 -8.33
N GLY A 16 -15.29 46.20 -7.98
CA GLY A 16 -15.84 45.64 -6.75
C GLY A 16 -15.65 44.13 -6.66
N VAL A 17 -15.87 43.41 -7.76
CA VAL A 17 -15.59 41.97 -7.86
C VAL A 17 -14.09 41.71 -7.65
N LEU A 18 -13.21 42.48 -8.28
CA LEU A 18 -11.75 42.33 -8.10
C LEU A 18 -11.32 42.55 -6.65
N LYS A 19 -11.87 43.56 -5.98
CA LYS A 19 -11.61 43.85 -4.56
C LYS A 19 -12.10 42.71 -3.67
N ALA A 20 -13.26 42.14 -3.96
CA ALA A 20 -13.82 41.01 -3.23
C ALA A 20 -12.96 39.75 -3.41
N LEU A 21 -12.57 39.42 -4.64
CA LEU A 21 -11.70 38.28 -4.92
C LEU A 21 -10.35 38.39 -4.21
N ASN A 22 -9.74 39.59 -4.19
CA ASN A 22 -8.49 39.81 -3.48
C ASN A 22 -8.68 39.66 -1.95
N HIS A 23 -9.79 40.14 -1.40
CA HIS A 23 -10.11 39.96 0.01
C HIS A 23 -10.22 38.48 0.39
N TYR A 24 -10.95 37.68 -0.39
CA TYR A 24 -11.07 36.24 -0.13
C TYR A 24 -9.75 35.50 -0.36
N ASN A 25 -8.96 35.89 -1.35
CA ASN A 25 -7.66 35.27 -1.60
C ASN A 25 -6.68 35.44 -0.42
N LEU A 26 -6.77 36.57 0.30
CA LEU A 26 -5.94 36.84 1.49
C LEU A 26 -6.50 36.23 2.77
N ASN A 27 -7.82 36.02 2.86
CA ASN A 27 -8.49 35.60 4.10
C ASN A 27 -9.08 34.19 4.04
N SER A 28 -8.96 33.49 2.91
CA SER A 28 -9.53 32.16 2.72
C SER A 28 -8.53 31.22 2.05
N SER A 29 -8.65 29.95 2.39
CA SER A 29 -7.86 28.86 1.84
C SER A 29 -8.61 28.15 0.70
N LYS A 30 -7.88 27.41 -0.12
CA LYS A 30 -8.44 26.56 -1.18
C LYS A 30 -9.52 25.58 -0.69
N LYS A 31 -9.38 25.07 0.55
CA LYS A 31 -10.38 24.21 1.19
C LYS A 31 -11.69 24.95 1.49
N GLU A 32 -11.58 26.21 1.92
CA GLU A 32 -12.73 27.06 2.18
C GLU A 32 -13.41 27.50 0.87
N ALA A 33 -12.64 27.79 -0.18
CA ALA A 33 -13.18 28.05 -1.52
C ALA A 33 -14.04 26.89 -2.05
N LYS A 34 -13.59 25.63 -1.90
CA LYS A 34 -14.38 24.44 -2.25
C LYS A 34 -15.68 24.34 -1.42
N LYS A 35 -15.63 24.75 -0.15
CA LYS A 35 -16.80 24.77 0.74
C LYS A 35 -17.82 25.84 0.30
N PHE A 36 -17.37 27.03 -0.05
CA PHE A 36 -18.24 28.10 -0.55
C PHE A 36 -18.94 27.73 -1.86
N LEU A 37 -18.25 27.05 -2.78
CA LEU A 37 -18.89 26.54 -3.99
C LEU A 37 -19.99 25.52 -3.68
N ALA A 38 -19.74 24.61 -2.74
CA ALA A 38 -20.73 23.62 -2.32
C ALA A 38 -21.97 24.27 -1.66
N GLU A 39 -21.76 25.30 -0.85
CA GLU A 39 -22.84 26.09 -0.22
C GLU A 39 -23.74 26.74 -1.29
N TYR A 40 -23.14 27.46 -2.25
CA TYR A 40 -23.86 28.12 -3.33
C TYR A 40 -24.68 27.15 -4.20
N LEU A 41 -24.09 26.02 -4.60
CA LEU A 41 -24.79 25.03 -5.43
C LEU A 41 -25.95 24.34 -4.70
N THR A 42 -25.85 24.23 -3.36
CA THR A 42 -26.93 23.71 -2.51
C THR A 42 -28.11 24.68 -2.45
N GLU A 43 -27.85 25.99 -2.32
CA GLU A 43 -28.89 27.04 -2.34
C GLU A 43 -29.62 27.11 -3.69
N GLN A 44 -28.92 26.85 -4.80
CA GLN A 44 -29.47 26.84 -6.15
C GLN A 44 -30.20 25.52 -6.50
N GLY A 45 -30.32 24.57 -5.57
CA GLY A 45 -31.02 23.29 -5.79
C GLY A 45 -30.31 22.33 -6.77
N LYS A 46 -29.09 22.62 -7.21
CA LYS A 46 -28.29 21.79 -8.13
C LYS A 46 -27.59 20.69 -7.33
N THR A 47 -28.29 19.56 -7.12
CA THR A 47 -27.89 18.45 -6.22
C THR A 47 -26.75 17.55 -6.73
N THR A 48 -26.19 17.82 -7.91
CA THR A 48 -25.16 17.01 -8.58
C THR A 48 -23.72 17.26 -8.08
N PHE A 49 -23.50 18.21 -7.18
CA PHE A 49 -22.17 18.59 -6.68
C PHE A 49 -22.11 18.61 -5.15
N LEU A 50 -22.28 17.46 -4.52
CA LEU A 50 -22.15 17.37 -3.08
C LEU A 50 -20.66 17.52 -2.70
N LEU A 51 -20.37 17.94 -1.46
CA LEU A 51 -19.01 17.92 -0.88
C LEU A 51 -18.31 16.54 -0.99
N LYS A 52 -19.06 15.47 -1.28
CA LYS A 52 -18.53 14.15 -1.62
C LYS A 52 -17.91 14.13 -3.01
N ASP A 53 -18.57 14.70 -4.01
CA ASP A 53 -18.15 14.69 -5.42
C ASP A 53 -16.97 15.64 -5.65
N LEU A 54 -16.96 16.80 -4.98
CA LEU A 54 -15.83 17.74 -4.99
C LEU A 54 -14.52 17.17 -4.40
N LYS A 55 -14.56 16.06 -3.66
CA LYS A 55 -13.34 15.35 -3.20
C LYS A 55 -12.63 14.62 -4.34
N HIS A 56 -13.36 14.25 -5.39
CA HIS A 56 -12.80 13.58 -6.56
C HIS A 56 -12.13 14.55 -7.53
N LEU A 57 -12.31 15.86 -7.34
CA LEU A 57 -11.61 16.89 -8.08
C LEU A 57 -10.18 17.07 -7.54
N LYS A 58 -9.18 16.85 -8.41
CA LYS A 58 -7.76 17.12 -8.09
C LYS A 58 -7.59 18.60 -7.72
N ASP A 59 -6.66 18.91 -6.82
CA ASP A 59 -6.45 20.31 -6.39
C ASP A 59 -5.94 21.20 -7.54
N GLU A 60 -5.23 20.63 -8.51
CA GLU A 60 -4.77 21.32 -9.73
C GLU A 60 -5.92 21.74 -10.64
N ASP A 61 -7.03 21.00 -10.60
CA ASP A 61 -8.19 21.22 -11.47
C ASP A 61 -9.20 22.24 -10.92
N PHE A 62 -8.98 22.74 -9.70
CA PHE A 62 -9.86 23.69 -9.02
C PHE A 62 -9.20 25.08 -8.88
N GLN A 63 -9.87 26.10 -9.42
CA GLN A 63 -9.48 27.50 -9.27
C GLN A 63 -10.16 28.11 -8.03
N GLU A 64 -9.40 28.75 -7.14
CA GLU A 64 -9.96 29.32 -5.91
C GLU A 64 -10.98 30.43 -6.19
N SER A 65 -10.79 31.19 -7.28
CA SER A 65 -11.68 32.28 -7.70
C SER A 65 -13.13 31.83 -7.85
N THR A 66 -13.37 30.62 -8.36
CA THR A 66 -14.73 30.08 -8.54
C THR A 66 -15.44 29.92 -7.19
N GLY A 67 -14.73 29.46 -6.15
CA GLY A 67 -15.29 29.38 -4.80
C GLY A 67 -15.56 30.74 -4.18
N TYR A 68 -14.73 31.75 -4.49
CA TYR A 68 -14.93 33.10 -3.98
C TYR A 68 -16.09 33.83 -4.65
N VAL A 69 -16.29 33.65 -5.97
CA VAL A 69 -17.48 34.17 -6.66
C VAL A 69 -18.75 33.53 -6.13
N ALA A 70 -18.74 32.20 -5.90
CA ALA A 70 -19.85 31.50 -5.26
C ALA A 70 -20.22 32.12 -3.90
N ARG A 71 -19.21 32.47 -3.09
CA ARG A 71 -19.43 33.16 -1.80
C ARG A 71 -20.07 34.53 -1.97
N ILE A 72 -19.59 35.33 -2.93
CA ILE A 72 -20.12 36.66 -3.22
C ILE A 72 -21.60 36.59 -3.56
N LEU A 73 -22.00 35.63 -4.40
CA LEU A 73 -23.38 35.42 -4.81
C LEU A 73 -24.27 34.94 -3.65
N THR A 74 -23.81 33.99 -2.84
CA THR A 74 -24.53 33.51 -1.64
C THR A 74 -24.71 34.61 -0.57
N GLN A 75 -23.81 35.60 -0.51
CA GLN A 75 -23.97 36.78 0.36
C GLN A 75 -24.95 37.83 -0.20
N GLY A 76 -25.71 37.50 -1.26
CA GLY A 76 -26.75 38.35 -1.85
C GLY A 76 -26.22 39.51 -2.70
N ASN A 77 -24.94 39.47 -3.10
CA ASN A 77 -24.37 40.48 -3.98
C ASN A 77 -24.71 40.18 -5.45
N SER A 78 -24.87 41.24 -6.25
CA SER A 78 -24.96 41.12 -7.72
C SER A 78 -23.62 41.46 -8.36
N ILE A 79 -23.23 40.68 -9.37
CA ILE A 79 -21.99 40.86 -10.13
C ILE A 79 -22.33 41.26 -11.58
N PRO A 80 -21.37 41.77 -12.37
CA PRO A 80 -21.60 42.04 -13.79
C PRO A 80 -21.95 40.77 -14.57
N GLU A 81 -22.83 40.87 -15.56
CA GLU A 81 -23.33 39.76 -16.39
C GLU A 81 -22.20 38.92 -16.99
N ILE A 82 -21.16 39.55 -17.53
CA ILE A 82 -19.96 38.87 -18.06
C ILE A 82 -19.26 38.02 -16.98
N SER A 83 -19.24 38.49 -15.72
CA SER A 83 -18.64 37.74 -14.62
C SER A 83 -19.50 36.56 -14.17
N GLU A 84 -20.82 36.71 -14.29
CA GLU A 84 -21.80 35.65 -14.01
C GLU A 84 -21.73 34.53 -15.06
N GLU A 85 -21.70 34.88 -16.35
CA GLU A 85 -21.54 33.92 -17.45
C GLU A 85 -20.24 33.10 -17.33
N ASN A 86 -19.13 33.79 -17.03
CA ASN A 86 -17.82 33.14 -16.81
C ASN A 86 -17.87 32.18 -15.62
N PHE A 87 -18.52 32.58 -14.53
CA PHE A 87 -18.68 31.75 -13.36
C PHE A 87 -19.51 30.50 -13.66
N GLU A 88 -20.63 30.64 -14.37
CA GLU A 88 -21.43 29.48 -14.78
C GLU A 88 -20.66 28.51 -15.67
N GLN A 89 -19.84 29.02 -16.60
CA GLN A 89 -19.00 28.18 -17.44
C GLN A 89 -17.98 27.38 -16.61
N GLN A 90 -17.33 28.03 -15.63
CA GLN A 90 -16.40 27.35 -14.72
C GLN A 90 -17.10 26.24 -13.90
N VAL A 91 -18.33 26.48 -13.45
CA VAL A 91 -19.13 25.46 -12.74
C VAL A 91 -19.44 24.27 -13.66
N ARG A 92 -19.78 24.50 -14.93
CA ARG A 92 -19.99 23.43 -15.93
C ARG A 92 -18.72 22.62 -16.15
N ASP A 93 -17.58 23.28 -16.32
CA ASP A 93 -16.29 22.61 -16.56
C ASP A 93 -15.86 21.75 -15.37
N ILE A 94 -16.08 22.22 -14.14
CA ILE A 94 -15.85 21.43 -12.92
C ILE A 94 -16.72 20.17 -12.92
N GLY A 95 -17.98 20.25 -13.37
CA GLY A 95 -18.86 19.10 -13.53
C GLY A 95 -18.32 18.04 -14.45
N TYR A 96 -17.89 18.48 -15.63
CA TYR A 96 -17.30 17.59 -16.61
C TYR A 96 -16.04 16.88 -16.07
N LYS A 97 -15.16 17.62 -15.37
CA LYS A 97 -13.94 17.05 -14.78
C LYS A 97 -14.23 16.02 -13.68
N ILE A 98 -15.23 16.26 -12.83
CA ILE A 98 -15.65 15.29 -11.81
C ILE A 98 -16.23 14.04 -12.46
N GLN A 99 -17.09 14.19 -13.48
CA GLN A 99 -17.65 13.05 -14.20
C GLN A 99 -16.55 12.20 -14.86
N LYS A 100 -15.55 12.87 -15.47
CA LYS A 100 -14.37 12.20 -16.05
C LYS A 100 -13.57 11.45 -14.99
N SER A 101 -13.30 12.06 -13.83
CA SER A 101 -12.53 11.40 -12.76
C SER A 101 -13.27 10.24 -12.08
N MET A 102 -14.60 10.19 -12.18
CA MET A 102 -15.41 9.05 -11.72
C MET A 102 -15.44 7.88 -12.72
N MET A 103 -15.22 8.13 -14.01
CA MET A 103 -15.18 7.08 -15.06
C MET A 103 -13.80 6.45 -15.25
N GLU A 104 -12.72 7.12 -14.85
CA GLU A 104 -11.36 6.58 -14.95
C GLU A 104 -11.08 5.58 -13.80
N LEU A 105 -10.79 4.32 -14.14
CA LEU A 105 -10.23 3.31 -13.22
C LEU A 105 -8.96 3.86 -12.55
N PRO A 106 -8.71 3.59 -11.26
CA PRO A 106 -7.71 4.32 -10.49
C PRO A 106 -6.30 4.08 -11.04
N GLU A 107 -5.72 5.11 -11.67
CA GLU A 107 -4.28 5.20 -11.89
C GLU A 107 -3.56 5.18 -10.53
N GLN A 108 -2.70 4.17 -10.34
CA GLN A 108 -1.83 4.09 -9.18
C GLN A 108 -0.86 5.28 -9.20
N LYS A 109 -1.02 6.21 -8.26
CA LYS A 109 -0.04 7.27 -8.02
C LYS A 109 1.31 6.64 -7.65
N SER A 110 2.27 6.71 -8.57
CA SER A 110 3.67 6.40 -8.29
C SER A 110 4.22 7.45 -7.32
N LYS A 111 4.96 6.99 -6.31
CA LYS A 111 5.68 7.87 -5.37
C LYS A 111 6.85 8.55 -6.11
N PRO A 112 7.27 9.77 -5.69
CA PRO A 112 8.43 10.42 -6.30
C PRO A 112 9.67 9.55 -6.07
N VAL A 113 10.29 9.11 -7.15
CA VAL A 113 11.56 8.38 -7.14
C VAL A 113 12.66 9.42 -7.02
N ASN A 114 13.45 9.35 -5.94
CA ASN A 114 14.73 10.06 -5.87
C ASN A 114 15.60 9.53 -7.01
N ALA A 115 15.78 10.35 -8.05
CA ALA A 115 16.58 10.02 -9.21
C ALA A 115 18.06 9.86 -8.80
N VAL A 116 18.54 8.62 -8.86
CA VAL A 116 19.94 8.40 -9.23
C VAL A 116 19.98 8.67 -10.73
N LEU A 117 20.71 9.71 -11.14
CA LEU A 117 20.94 10.07 -12.54
C LEU A 117 21.76 8.96 -13.22
N ALA A 118 21.11 7.89 -13.62
CA ALA A 118 21.51 7.16 -14.82
C ALA A 118 20.80 7.85 -15.98
N ASP A 119 21.54 8.31 -16.98
CA ASP A 119 20.96 8.96 -18.17
C ASP A 119 19.88 8.04 -18.76
N PRO A 120 18.59 8.42 -18.74
CA PRO A 120 17.51 7.59 -19.27
C PRO A 120 17.69 7.27 -20.76
N ILE A 121 18.40 8.13 -21.47
CA ILE A 121 18.71 8.02 -22.90
C ILE A 121 19.75 6.92 -23.14
N LEU A 122 20.82 6.87 -22.33
CA LEU A 122 21.87 5.85 -22.46
C LEU A 122 21.36 4.43 -22.14
N GLU A 123 20.46 4.30 -21.15
CA GLU A 123 19.83 3.00 -20.85
C GLU A 123 18.88 2.53 -21.95
N TYR A 124 18.21 3.44 -22.66
CA TYR A 124 17.31 3.11 -23.76
C TYR A 124 18.07 2.67 -25.02
N ASP A 125 19.14 3.36 -25.38
CA ASP A 125 19.97 3.02 -26.55
C ASP A 125 20.64 1.65 -26.39
N GLU A 126 21.18 1.35 -25.20
CA GLU A 126 21.73 0.02 -24.90
C GLU A 126 20.66 -1.09 -24.92
N PHE A 127 19.43 -0.75 -24.53
CA PHE A 127 18.29 -1.67 -24.64
C PHE A 127 17.94 -1.92 -26.11
N CYS A 128 17.79 -0.87 -26.93
CA CYS A 128 17.48 -0.98 -28.34
C CYS A 128 18.52 -1.80 -29.10
N ALA A 129 19.81 -1.61 -28.80
CA ALA A 129 20.88 -2.43 -29.37
C ALA A 129 20.72 -3.92 -29.03
N ARG A 130 20.42 -4.24 -27.77
CA ARG A 130 20.20 -5.63 -27.31
C ARG A 130 18.93 -6.26 -27.89
N TYR A 131 17.86 -5.48 -28.02
CA TYR A 131 16.63 -5.97 -28.64
C TYR A 131 16.79 -6.16 -30.14
N GLY A 132 17.58 -5.31 -30.80
CA GLY A 132 17.94 -5.48 -32.21
C GLY A 132 18.61 -6.81 -32.51
N ASP A 133 19.43 -7.34 -31.60
CA ASP A 133 19.99 -8.70 -31.74
C ASP A 133 18.89 -9.77 -31.74
N ILE A 134 17.85 -9.62 -30.92
CA ILE A 134 16.71 -10.54 -30.87
C ILE A 134 15.86 -10.41 -32.14
N GLU A 135 15.61 -9.19 -32.62
CA GLU A 135 14.92 -8.95 -33.88
C GLU A 135 15.66 -9.55 -35.07
N PHE A 136 17.00 -9.43 -35.10
CA PHE A 136 17.81 -10.08 -36.11
C PHE A 136 17.64 -11.61 -36.11
N GLN A 137 17.54 -12.24 -34.94
CA GLN A 137 17.25 -13.68 -34.86
C GLN A 137 15.85 -14.02 -35.38
N ILE A 138 14.86 -13.16 -35.14
CA ILE A 138 13.51 -13.32 -35.70
C ILE A 138 13.58 -13.27 -37.23
N ASP A 139 14.31 -12.31 -37.80
CA ASP A 139 14.48 -12.17 -39.25
C ASP A 139 15.16 -13.39 -39.89
N VAL A 140 16.20 -13.94 -39.23
CA VAL A 140 16.89 -15.17 -39.70
C VAL A 140 15.90 -16.33 -39.80
N VAL A 141 15.00 -16.47 -38.83
CA VAL A 141 14.01 -17.54 -38.80
C VAL A 141 12.93 -17.34 -39.85
N ILE A 142 12.53 -16.08 -40.07
CA ILE A 142 11.60 -15.71 -41.15
C ILE A 142 12.20 -16.10 -42.50
N GLN A 143 13.48 -15.79 -42.75
CA GLN A 143 14.19 -16.17 -43.98
C GLN A 143 14.24 -17.68 -44.19
N ASP A 144 14.41 -18.46 -43.12
CA ASP A 144 14.38 -19.93 -43.16
C ASP A 144 12.96 -20.54 -43.10
N SER A 145 11.91 -19.74 -43.30
CA SER A 145 10.52 -20.24 -43.28
C SER A 145 10.13 -20.94 -41.97
N PHE A 146 10.71 -20.50 -40.85
CA PHE A 146 10.47 -21.00 -39.51
C PHE A 146 10.77 -22.49 -39.34
N LYS A 147 11.80 -23.02 -40.01
CA LYS A 147 12.15 -24.46 -39.97
C LYS A 147 13.26 -24.76 -38.97
N HIS A 148 14.28 -23.92 -38.92
CA HIS A 148 15.43 -24.09 -38.04
C HIS A 148 15.60 -22.86 -37.16
N LEU A 149 15.63 -23.08 -35.85
CA LEU A 149 16.01 -22.08 -34.87
C LEU A 149 17.10 -22.65 -33.97
N ASP A 150 18.34 -22.25 -34.25
CA ASP A 150 19.51 -22.62 -33.44
C ASP A 150 19.81 -21.59 -32.35
N PHE A 151 18.92 -20.61 -32.14
CA PHE A 151 19.08 -19.57 -31.15
C PHE A 151 18.45 -19.96 -29.79
N ASP A 152 19.32 -20.01 -28.79
CA ASP A 152 18.99 -20.27 -27.39
C ASP A 152 18.96 -18.93 -26.64
N ILE A 153 17.75 -18.38 -26.46
CA ILE A 153 17.58 -17.06 -25.84
C ILE A 153 18.04 -17.09 -24.37
N SER A 154 17.88 -18.22 -23.67
CA SER A 154 18.38 -18.38 -22.31
C SER A 154 19.90 -18.17 -22.22
N LYS A 155 20.68 -18.85 -23.07
CA LYS A 155 22.14 -18.66 -23.14
C LYS A 155 22.53 -17.24 -23.54
N TRP A 156 21.78 -16.65 -24.47
CA TRP A 156 22.04 -15.27 -24.90
C TRP A 156 21.84 -14.28 -23.74
N LEU A 157 20.75 -14.42 -22.97
CA LEU A 157 20.46 -13.59 -21.80
C LEU A 157 21.53 -13.70 -20.70
N GLU A 158 22.05 -14.91 -20.49
CA GLU A 158 23.13 -15.17 -19.55
C GLU A 158 24.45 -14.55 -20.01
N GLY A 159 24.83 -14.75 -21.28
CA GLY A 159 26.05 -14.23 -21.88
C GLY A 159 26.12 -12.70 -21.88
N HIS A 160 25.00 -12.04 -22.18
CA HIS A 160 24.92 -10.57 -22.25
C HIS A 160 24.62 -9.91 -20.89
N LYS A 161 24.50 -10.70 -19.82
CA LYS A 161 24.23 -10.22 -18.45
C LYS A 161 23.04 -9.27 -18.37
N VAL A 162 21.98 -9.56 -19.12
CA VAL A 162 20.83 -8.65 -19.28
C VAL A 162 20.13 -8.42 -17.93
N LYS A 163 19.76 -7.15 -17.65
CA LYS A 163 19.07 -6.74 -16.41
C LYS A 163 17.59 -7.15 -16.48
N SER A 164 16.97 -7.40 -15.33
CA SER A 164 15.55 -7.82 -15.28
C SER A 164 14.56 -6.79 -15.84
N LYS A 165 14.91 -5.49 -15.81
CA LYS A 165 14.12 -4.41 -16.42
C LYS A 165 14.04 -4.58 -17.94
N ASP A 166 15.18 -4.83 -18.57
CA ASP A 166 15.29 -5.05 -20.01
C ASP A 166 14.57 -6.32 -20.42
N VAL A 167 14.69 -7.41 -19.61
CA VAL A 167 13.95 -8.66 -19.85
C VAL A 167 12.44 -8.47 -19.82
N ASN A 168 11.90 -7.65 -18.90
CA ASN A 168 10.47 -7.35 -18.89
C ASN A 168 10.01 -6.63 -20.16
N TYR A 169 10.81 -5.70 -20.66
CA TYR A 169 10.48 -5.01 -21.89
C TYR A 169 10.54 -5.97 -23.08
N MET A 170 11.57 -6.81 -23.18
CA MET A 170 11.64 -7.85 -24.22
C MET A 170 10.42 -8.77 -24.18
N ILE A 171 9.99 -9.19 -22.99
CA ILE A 171 8.75 -9.98 -22.83
C ILE A 171 7.54 -9.23 -23.39
N SER A 172 7.40 -7.93 -23.13
CA SER A 172 6.27 -7.15 -23.66
C SER A 172 6.26 -7.10 -25.19
N GLN A 173 7.41 -6.87 -25.83
CA GLN A 173 7.49 -6.82 -27.29
C GLN A 173 7.21 -8.19 -27.92
N LEU A 174 7.80 -9.26 -27.38
CA LEU A 174 7.55 -10.63 -27.85
C LEU A 174 6.08 -11.06 -27.64
N THR A 175 5.44 -10.58 -26.57
CA THR A 175 4.02 -10.85 -26.31
C THR A 175 3.14 -10.14 -27.32
N ASN A 176 3.41 -8.88 -27.64
CA ASN A 176 2.66 -8.14 -28.66
C ASN A 176 2.74 -8.87 -30.03
N LEU A 177 3.94 -9.31 -30.43
CA LEU A 177 4.12 -10.08 -31.66
C LEU A 177 3.36 -11.42 -31.63
N LEU A 178 3.37 -12.10 -30.48
CA LEU A 178 2.63 -13.34 -30.31
C LEU A 178 1.12 -13.13 -30.44
N ASP A 179 0.59 -12.09 -29.80
CA ASP A 179 -0.83 -11.74 -29.82
C ASP A 179 -1.29 -11.42 -31.24
N GLU A 180 -0.54 -10.63 -32.01
CA GLU A 180 -0.83 -10.35 -33.43
C GLU A 180 -0.93 -11.62 -34.28
N ILE A 181 -0.01 -12.58 -34.10
CA ILE A 181 -0.01 -13.84 -34.84
C ILE A 181 -1.18 -14.73 -34.40
N GLN A 182 -1.48 -14.76 -33.10
CA GLN A 182 -2.61 -15.53 -32.58
C GLN A 182 -3.95 -14.96 -33.09
N GLU A 183 -4.09 -13.63 -33.13
CA GLU A 183 -5.25 -12.94 -33.70
C GLU A 183 -5.39 -13.22 -35.20
N THR A 184 -4.29 -13.15 -35.95
CA THR A 184 -4.25 -13.54 -37.37
C THR A 184 -4.70 -14.99 -37.58
N LEU A 185 -4.20 -15.93 -36.76
CA LEU A 185 -4.57 -17.34 -36.83
C LEU A 185 -6.05 -17.59 -36.50
N SER A 186 -6.63 -16.75 -35.63
CA SER A 186 -8.05 -16.79 -35.26
C SER A 186 -8.96 -16.20 -36.35
N GLY A 187 -8.43 -15.32 -37.20
CA GLY A 187 -9.17 -14.67 -38.29
C GLY A 187 -10.13 -13.56 -37.84
N ASN A 188 -9.91 -13.00 -36.65
CA ASN A 188 -10.76 -11.96 -36.07
C ASN A 188 -10.47 -10.55 -36.62
N ASP A 189 -9.24 -10.31 -37.08
CA ASP A 189 -8.78 -9.01 -37.59
C ASP A 189 -8.39 -9.12 -39.07
N LYS A 190 -8.99 -8.27 -39.91
CA LYS A 190 -8.78 -8.25 -41.37
C LYS A 190 -7.45 -7.59 -41.76
N ASP A 191 -7.04 -6.56 -41.03
CA ASP A 191 -5.82 -5.80 -41.31
C ASP A 191 -4.60 -6.63 -40.94
N LEU A 192 -4.65 -7.34 -39.80
CA LEU A 192 -3.61 -8.31 -39.43
C LEU A 192 -3.57 -9.50 -40.42
N SER A 193 -4.72 -9.99 -40.86
CA SER A 193 -4.79 -11.05 -41.87
C SER A 193 -4.14 -10.66 -43.20
N GLU A 194 -4.25 -9.40 -43.61
CA GLU A 194 -3.56 -8.86 -44.77
C GLU A 194 -2.04 -8.73 -44.52
N GLY A 195 -1.65 -8.16 -43.38
CA GLY A 195 -0.24 -7.95 -43.01
C GLY A 195 0.58 -9.24 -42.92
N TYR A 196 -0.02 -10.33 -42.44
CA TYR A 196 0.63 -11.64 -42.31
C TYR A 196 0.32 -12.60 -43.47
N SER A 197 -0.31 -12.12 -44.55
CA SER A 197 -0.72 -12.93 -45.71
C SER A 197 0.44 -13.61 -46.46
N CYS A 198 1.68 -13.11 -46.29
CA CYS A 198 2.90 -13.70 -46.84
C CYS A 198 3.28 -15.04 -46.18
N TYR A 199 2.68 -15.38 -45.04
CA TYR A 199 2.95 -16.62 -44.31
C TYR A 199 1.81 -17.63 -44.46
N THR A 200 2.17 -18.90 -44.53
CA THR A 200 1.21 -20.01 -44.46
C THR A 200 0.79 -20.28 -43.00
N LYS A 201 -0.41 -20.81 -42.78
CA LYS A 201 -0.89 -21.18 -41.42
C LYS A 201 0.09 -22.06 -40.64
N PRO A 202 0.78 -23.07 -41.24
CA PRO A 202 1.80 -23.84 -40.55
C PRO A 202 3.04 -23.02 -40.15
N GLN A 203 3.44 -22.02 -40.95
CA GLN A 203 4.55 -21.11 -40.62
C GLN A 203 4.17 -20.21 -39.43
N MET A 204 2.99 -19.60 -39.44
CA MET A 204 2.48 -18.80 -38.32
C MET A 204 2.43 -19.60 -37.01
N LYS A 205 1.98 -20.86 -37.05
CA LYS A 205 1.97 -21.74 -35.86
C LYS A 205 3.38 -22.03 -35.32
N ARG A 206 4.37 -22.20 -36.20
CA ARG A 206 5.77 -22.37 -35.78
C ARG A 206 6.33 -21.09 -35.18
N TYR A 207 5.97 -19.94 -35.77
CA TYR A 207 6.37 -18.64 -35.26
C TYR A 207 5.79 -18.38 -33.85
N ALA A 208 4.49 -18.58 -33.66
CA ALA A 208 3.85 -18.45 -32.34
C ALA A 208 4.51 -19.36 -31.29
N LYS A 209 4.79 -20.62 -31.64
CA LYS A 209 5.45 -21.57 -30.74
C LYS A 209 6.86 -21.12 -30.33
N MET A 210 7.61 -20.53 -31.26
CA MET A 210 8.94 -19.97 -30.96
C MET A 210 8.84 -18.82 -29.96
N LEU A 211 7.96 -17.85 -30.21
CA LEU A 211 7.75 -16.70 -29.34
C LEU A 211 7.30 -17.13 -27.93
N GLU A 212 6.37 -18.07 -27.83
CA GLU A 212 5.95 -18.67 -26.55
C GLU A 212 7.12 -19.28 -25.78
N GLY A 213 7.99 -20.03 -26.47
CA GLY A 213 9.19 -20.61 -25.89
C GLY A 213 10.13 -19.55 -25.34
N TRP A 214 10.42 -18.52 -26.13
CA TRP A 214 11.30 -17.43 -25.71
C TRP A 214 10.74 -16.62 -24.55
N ILE A 215 9.44 -16.30 -24.55
CA ILE A 215 8.79 -15.61 -23.44
C ILE A 215 8.93 -16.43 -22.15
N GLN A 216 8.78 -17.75 -22.23
CA GLN A 216 8.89 -18.63 -21.07
C GLN A 216 10.32 -18.71 -20.52
N GLU A 217 11.33 -18.74 -21.40
CA GLU A 217 12.74 -18.70 -21.02
C GLU A 217 13.11 -17.35 -20.39
N CYS A 218 12.66 -16.23 -20.96
CA CYS A 218 12.82 -14.89 -20.39
C CYS A 218 12.23 -14.80 -18.97
N LYS A 219 11.01 -15.32 -18.77
CA LYS A 219 10.36 -15.36 -17.45
C LYS A 219 11.15 -16.21 -16.44
N SER A 220 11.69 -17.35 -16.89
CA SER A 220 12.48 -18.26 -16.05
C SER A 220 13.82 -17.63 -15.63
N HIS A 221 14.47 -16.89 -16.53
CA HIS A 221 15.70 -16.17 -16.23
C HIS A 221 15.49 -15.09 -15.15
N MET A 222 14.31 -14.44 -15.11
CA MET A 222 13.98 -13.48 -14.05
C MET A 222 13.81 -14.11 -12.67
N THR A 223 13.22 -15.31 -12.59
CA THR A 223 13.00 -15.99 -11.30
C THR A 223 14.30 -16.57 -10.74
N ALA A 224 15.16 -17.12 -11.60
CA ALA A 224 16.46 -17.69 -11.21
C ALA A 224 17.42 -16.64 -10.59
N LYS A 225 17.40 -15.39 -11.07
CA LYS A 225 18.24 -14.31 -10.53
C LYS A 225 17.78 -13.75 -9.18
N ARG A 226 16.62 -14.15 -8.64
CA ARG A 226 16.12 -13.66 -7.35
C ARG A 226 16.79 -14.37 -6.19
N LYS A 227 17.98 -13.91 -5.80
CA LYS A 227 18.71 -14.43 -4.63
C LYS A 227 17.90 -14.17 -3.35
N THR A 228 17.33 -15.22 -2.76
CA THR A 228 16.72 -15.13 -1.42
C THR A 228 17.76 -14.64 -0.44
N ARG A 229 17.52 -13.47 0.17
CA ARG A 229 18.45 -12.86 1.12
C ARG A 229 18.60 -13.81 2.30
N LYS A 230 19.83 -14.27 2.59
CA LYS A 230 20.11 -15.01 3.82
C LYS A 230 19.73 -14.13 5.01
N VAL A 231 18.70 -14.53 5.74
CA VAL A 231 18.27 -13.82 6.96
C VAL A 231 19.31 -14.13 8.03
N LYS A 232 19.97 -13.09 8.55
CA LYS A 232 20.85 -13.24 9.71
C LYS A 232 19.98 -13.59 10.93
N THR A 233 20.37 -14.57 11.73
CA THR A 233 19.73 -14.88 13.02
C THR A 233 19.77 -13.61 13.88
N LYS A 234 18.62 -13.13 14.32
CA LYS A 234 18.52 -11.94 15.18
C LYS A 234 18.97 -12.33 16.59
N THR A 235 19.69 -11.43 17.27
CA THR A 235 20.01 -11.62 18.70
C THR A 235 18.74 -11.46 19.55
N PRO A 236 18.66 -12.04 20.76
CA PRO A 236 17.52 -11.87 21.67
C PRO A 236 17.16 -10.40 21.90
N GLU A 237 18.15 -9.54 22.13
CA GLU A 237 17.98 -8.08 22.26
C GLU A 237 17.25 -7.46 21.04
N GLN A 238 17.62 -7.87 19.82
CA GLN A 238 16.99 -7.38 18.60
C GLN A 238 15.55 -7.86 18.44
N ILE A 239 15.23 -9.02 19.00
CA ILE A 239 13.88 -9.60 18.98
C ILE A 239 12.98 -8.83 19.94
N VAL A 240 13.48 -8.50 21.13
CA VAL A 240 12.69 -7.89 22.20
C VAL A 240 12.66 -6.35 22.19
N LYS A 241 13.41 -5.69 21.31
CA LYS A 241 13.50 -4.22 21.20
C LYS A 241 12.17 -3.46 21.24
N ASN A 242 11.10 -4.06 20.72
CA ASN A 242 9.78 -3.41 20.61
C ASN A 242 8.79 -3.87 21.69
N VAL A 243 9.23 -4.66 22.67
CA VAL A 243 8.37 -5.18 23.74
C VAL A 243 7.98 -4.05 24.68
N LYS A 244 6.68 -3.99 24.99
CA LYS A 244 6.13 -3.07 25.99
C LYS A 244 5.76 -3.88 27.22
N TYR A 245 6.38 -3.58 28.35
CA TYR A 245 6.11 -4.20 29.65
C TYR A 245 6.25 -3.14 30.74
N GLN A 246 5.85 -3.50 31.95
CA GLN A 246 6.02 -2.67 33.14
C GLN A 246 7.27 -3.14 33.90
N GLU A 247 8.22 -2.25 34.17
CA GLU A 247 9.49 -2.61 34.82
C GLU A 247 9.34 -3.02 36.29
N SER A 248 8.47 -2.32 37.02
CA SER A 248 8.18 -2.60 38.43
C SER A 248 6.78 -2.16 38.83
N GLU A 249 6.18 -2.83 39.81
CA GLU A 249 4.95 -2.42 40.51
C GLU A 249 5.30 -2.19 41.98
N THR A 250 5.19 -0.95 42.44
CA THR A 250 5.54 -0.55 43.80
C THR A 250 4.56 -1.12 44.83
N ASP A 251 3.27 -1.15 44.51
CA ASP A 251 2.20 -1.54 45.44
C ASP A 251 2.30 -3.01 45.87
N LEU A 252 2.77 -3.87 44.96
CA LEU A 252 2.97 -5.29 45.20
C LEU A 252 4.46 -5.66 45.36
N SER A 253 5.35 -4.67 45.36
CA SER A 253 6.81 -4.85 45.39
C SER A 253 7.33 -5.86 44.35
N LEU A 254 6.78 -5.81 43.14
CA LEU A 254 7.14 -6.71 42.04
C LEU A 254 8.14 -6.05 41.10
N VAL A 255 9.15 -6.81 40.68
CA VAL A 255 10.11 -6.42 39.66
C VAL A 255 9.95 -7.36 38.47
N SER A 256 9.87 -6.80 37.26
CA SER A 256 9.74 -7.59 36.04
C SER A 256 11.07 -8.22 35.66
N VAL A 257 11.01 -9.48 35.22
CA VAL A 257 12.13 -10.17 34.58
C VAL A 257 12.43 -9.48 33.24
N PRO A 258 13.71 -9.37 32.82
CA PRO A 258 14.07 -8.86 31.51
C PRO A 258 13.37 -9.64 30.37
N PRO A 259 12.88 -8.95 29.32
CA PRO A 259 12.18 -9.63 28.23
C PRO A 259 13.08 -10.55 27.41
N GLU A 260 14.40 -10.38 27.48
CA GLU A 260 15.39 -11.23 26.80
C GLU A 260 15.32 -12.68 27.27
N GLU A 261 15.05 -12.90 28.55
CA GLU A 261 14.95 -14.23 29.14
C GLU A 261 13.73 -15.01 28.61
N ILE A 262 12.73 -14.32 28.04
CA ILE A 262 11.58 -14.99 27.43
C ILE A 262 11.98 -15.76 26.18
N VAL A 263 13.00 -15.30 25.44
CA VAL A 263 13.39 -15.89 24.16
C VAL A 263 14.06 -17.24 24.40
N GLY A 264 13.34 -18.32 24.08
CA GLY A 264 13.78 -19.70 24.31
C GLY A 264 13.28 -20.30 25.63
N ALA A 265 12.61 -19.52 26.48
CA ALA A 265 12.00 -20.04 27.70
C ALA A 265 10.85 -21.00 27.39
N LYS A 266 10.72 -22.06 28.18
CA LYS A 266 9.60 -23.01 28.04
C LYS A 266 8.34 -22.50 28.71
N GLU A 267 8.47 -21.70 29.76
CA GLU A 267 7.35 -21.25 30.57
C GLU A 267 7.48 -19.77 30.94
N VAL A 268 6.39 -19.02 30.77
CA VAL A 268 6.33 -17.59 31.06
C VAL A 268 5.05 -17.27 31.82
N TRP A 269 5.18 -16.61 32.97
CA TRP A 269 4.09 -16.07 33.77
C TRP A 269 4.06 -14.55 33.65
N LEU A 270 2.90 -14.03 33.27
CA LEU A 270 2.65 -12.61 33.11
C LEU A 270 1.54 -12.17 34.07
N TYR A 271 1.75 -11.02 34.72
CA TYR A 271 0.73 -10.41 35.58
C TYR A 271 0.34 -9.04 35.03
N ASN A 272 -0.95 -8.84 34.78
CA ASN A 272 -1.49 -7.54 34.38
C ASN A 272 -1.99 -6.79 35.61
N THR A 273 -1.32 -5.69 35.97
CA THR A 273 -1.61 -4.87 37.15
C THR A 273 -2.98 -4.21 37.05
N LYS A 274 -3.31 -3.64 35.88
CA LYS A 274 -4.60 -2.97 35.60
C LYS A 274 -5.81 -3.88 35.75
N TYR A 275 -5.75 -5.10 35.22
CA TYR A 275 -6.89 -6.03 35.24
C TYR A 275 -6.84 -7.04 36.39
N ARG A 276 -5.71 -7.07 37.13
CA ARG A 276 -5.38 -8.07 38.16
C ARG A 276 -5.47 -9.49 37.62
N THR A 277 -4.99 -9.71 36.41
CA THR A 277 -5.05 -11.01 35.73
C THR A 277 -3.68 -11.64 35.63
N LEU A 278 -3.58 -12.89 36.04
CA LEU A 278 -2.41 -13.75 35.86
C LEU A 278 -2.61 -14.60 34.62
N MET A 279 -1.57 -14.69 33.79
CA MET A 279 -1.56 -15.44 32.56
C MET A 279 -0.30 -16.30 32.50
N TYR A 280 -0.42 -17.54 32.06
CA TYR A 280 0.72 -18.41 31.80
C TYR A 280 0.77 -18.82 30.33
N TYR A 281 1.98 -19.06 29.85
CA TYR A 281 2.28 -19.57 28.51
C TYR A 281 3.33 -20.66 28.62
N TYR A 282 3.13 -21.77 27.92
CA TYR A 282 4.04 -22.90 27.90
C TYR A 282 4.29 -23.41 26.48
N SER A 283 5.56 -23.67 26.17
CA SER A 283 6.01 -24.30 24.94
C SER A 283 7.14 -25.28 25.19
N PRO A 284 7.07 -26.53 24.70
CA PRO A 284 8.18 -27.46 24.81
C PRO A 284 9.39 -27.03 23.96
N ASN A 285 9.17 -26.27 22.89
CA ASN A 285 10.20 -25.87 21.92
C ASN A 285 10.78 -24.48 22.19
N GLY A 286 10.35 -23.83 23.28
CA GLY A 286 10.70 -22.46 23.61
C GLY A 286 9.71 -21.44 23.04
N ILE A 287 9.58 -20.32 23.75
CA ILE A 287 8.72 -19.19 23.41
C ILE A 287 9.58 -18.13 22.72
N THR A 288 9.01 -17.43 21.74
CA THR A 288 9.67 -16.27 21.09
C THR A 288 8.76 -15.05 21.10
N ILE A 289 9.30 -13.88 20.74
CA ILE A 289 8.55 -12.64 20.71
C ILE A 289 8.60 -12.01 19.32
N SER A 290 7.46 -11.56 18.82
CA SER A 290 7.39 -10.75 17.61
C SER A 290 6.69 -9.42 17.92
N GLY A 291 7.46 -8.34 17.96
CA GLY A 291 6.95 -7.02 18.34
C GLY A 291 6.57 -6.97 19.81
N THR A 292 5.27 -7.01 20.11
CA THR A 292 4.73 -7.05 21.48
C THR A 292 4.01 -8.37 21.80
N THR A 293 4.09 -9.36 20.93
CA THR A 293 3.28 -10.57 21.03
C THR A 293 4.16 -11.80 21.17
N LEU A 294 3.89 -12.61 22.20
CA LEU A 294 4.47 -13.94 22.37
C LEU A 294 4.04 -14.84 21.19
N LYS A 295 4.95 -15.69 20.75
CA LYS A 295 4.80 -16.64 19.65
C LYS A 295 5.32 -18.00 20.06
N ASP A 296 4.89 -19.02 19.32
CA ASP A 296 5.30 -20.41 19.49
C ASP A 296 4.97 -21.00 20.88
N PHE A 297 3.91 -20.51 21.53
CA PHE A 297 3.35 -21.10 22.74
C PHE A 297 2.23 -22.09 22.40
N GLY A 298 2.19 -23.22 23.12
CA GLY A 298 1.17 -24.26 22.95
C GLY A 298 0.05 -24.15 23.98
N ARG A 299 0.37 -24.34 25.27
CA ARG A 299 -0.61 -24.27 26.37
C ARG A 299 -0.61 -22.87 26.97
N CYS A 300 -1.79 -22.29 27.20
CA CYS A 300 -1.94 -21.02 27.86
C CYS A 300 -3.26 -20.93 28.63
N GLY A 301 -3.30 -20.07 29.64
CA GLY A 301 -4.49 -19.83 30.44
C GLY A 301 -4.38 -18.51 31.20
N GLY A 302 -5.52 -17.87 31.46
CA GLY A 302 -5.63 -16.58 32.11
C GLY A 302 -6.74 -16.57 33.17
N LYS A 303 -6.44 -16.08 34.38
CA LYS A 303 -7.41 -15.97 35.48
C LYS A 303 -7.23 -14.65 36.22
N LYS A 304 -8.31 -14.17 36.84
CA LYS A 304 -8.27 -12.96 37.67
C LYS A 304 -7.92 -13.32 39.11
N ILE A 305 -6.94 -12.64 39.70
CA ILE A 305 -6.50 -12.88 41.07
C ILE A 305 -7.22 -11.94 42.04
N ARG A 306 -7.72 -12.49 43.15
CA ARG A 306 -8.44 -11.71 44.18
C ARG A 306 -7.51 -11.18 45.27
N LYS A 307 -6.42 -11.88 45.59
CA LYS A 307 -5.42 -11.51 46.59
C LYS A 307 -3.99 -11.63 46.01
N PRO A 308 -3.56 -10.70 45.15
CA PRO A 308 -2.27 -10.76 44.45
C PRO A 308 -1.08 -10.83 45.40
N ASP A 309 -1.14 -10.20 46.56
CA ASP A 309 -0.06 -10.17 47.56
C ASP A 309 0.33 -11.58 48.06
N VAL A 310 -0.66 -12.47 48.19
CA VAL A 310 -0.47 -13.84 48.67
C VAL A 310 -0.32 -14.80 47.49
N GLN A 311 -1.26 -14.72 46.53
CA GLN A 311 -1.38 -15.69 45.46
C GLN A 311 -0.21 -15.64 44.47
N LEU A 312 0.44 -14.48 44.28
CA LEU A 312 1.63 -14.44 43.43
C LEU A 312 2.81 -15.19 44.07
N GLY A 313 3.00 -15.04 45.39
CA GLY A 313 4.06 -15.76 46.13
C GLY A 313 3.92 -17.29 46.09
N GLU A 314 2.68 -17.80 46.06
CA GLU A 314 2.40 -19.24 45.97
C GLU A 314 2.94 -19.86 44.67
N ILE A 315 2.97 -19.12 43.56
CA ILE A 315 3.52 -19.61 42.27
C ILE A 315 5.00 -19.99 42.41
N VAL A 316 5.75 -19.22 43.20
CA VAL A 316 7.19 -19.43 43.42
C VAL A 316 7.44 -20.66 44.30
N ALA A 317 6.47 -21.04 45.14
CA ALA A 317 6.59 -22.21 46.01
C ALA A 317 6.50 -23.54 45.24
N HIS A 318 5.93 -23.54 44.03
CA HIS A 318 5.76 -24.74 43.22
C HIS A 318 6.97 -25.00 42.31
N TYR A 319 7.49 -26.22 42.34
CA TYR A 319 8.75 -26.59 41.68
C TYR A 319 8.62 -26.85 40.17
N ASN A 320 7.58 -27.59 39.75
CA ASN A 320 7.38 -27.95 38.33
C ASN A 320 6.18 -27.22 37.70
N PHE A 321 6.08 -27.27 36.37
CA PHE A 321 5.01 -26.62 35.61
C PHE A 321 3.63 -27.16 35.97
N ASP A 322 3.50 -28.49 36.08
CA ASP A 322 2.20 -29.12 36.34
C ASP A 322 1.62 -28.74 37.71
N ASP A 323 2.45 -28.57 38.73
CA ASP A 323 2.06 -28.12 40.07
C ASP A 323 1.60 -26.65 40.03
N ARG A 324 2.31 -25.80 39.29
CA ARG A 324 1.89 -24.39 39.08
C ARG A 324 0.56 -24.30 38.33
N VAL A 325 0.34 -25.16 37.33
CA VAL A 325 -0.92 -25.20 36.59
C VAL A 325 -2.05 -25.77 37.45
N ARG A 326 -1.82 -26.83 38.23
CA ARG A 326 -2.82 -27.35 39.19
C ARG A 326 -3.23 -26.30 40.22
N TRP A 327 -2.26 -25.55 40.74
CA TRP A 327 -2.53 -24.42 41.61
C TRP A 327 -3.36 -23.35 40.88
N PHE A 328 -2.99 -22.99 39.65
CA PHE A 328 -3.72 -22.03 38.82
C PHE A 328 -5.16 -22.49 38.56
N ASP A 329 -5.35 -23.78 38.30
CA ASP A 329 -6.66 -24.41 38.08
C ASP A 329 -7.52 -24.37 39.35
N SER A 330 -6.92 -24.47 40.54
CA SER A 330 -7.63 -24.35 41.83
C SER A 330 -8.23 -22.96 42.09
N ILE A 331 -7.75 -21.92 41.41
CA ILE A 331 -8.29 -20.56 41.57
C ILE A 331 -9.74 -20.51 41.07
N SER A 332 -10.65 -20.10 41.95
CA SER A 332 -12.11 -20.11 41.73
C SER A 332 -12.62 -19.21 40.60
N THR A 333 -11.80 -18.31 40.05
CA THR A 333 -12.22 -17.39 39.00
C THR A 333 -12.29 -18.07 37.63
N LYS A 334 -13.22 -17.60 36.80
CA LYS A 334 -13.37 -18.06 35.41
C LYS A 334 -12.07 -17.89 34.63
N GLU A 335 -11.69 -18.95 33.94
CA GLU A 335 -10.55 -18.98 33.02
C GLU A 335 -10.89 -18.34 31.68
N PHE A 336 -9.92 -17.67 31.07
CA PHE A 336 -9.96 -17.16 29.70
C PHE A 336 -8.65 -17.50 28.98
N THR A 337 -8.69 -17.60 27.66
CA THR A 337 -7.50 -17.85 26.84
C THR A 337 -6.83 -16.53 26.47
N PRO A 338 -5.59 -16.26 26.93
CA PRO A 338 -4.93 -15.00 26.64
C PRO A 338 -4.24 -15.03 25.25
N ASN A 339 -4.10 -13.87 24.61
CA ASN A 339 -3.62 -13.76 23.22
C ASN A 339 -2.10 -13.59 23.06
N GLY A 340 -1.34 -13.62 24.16
CA GLY A 340 0.11 -13.43 24.14
C GLY A 340 0.59 -11.99 23.99
N ARG A 341 -0.29 -10.97 23.97
CA ARG A 341 0.11 -9.58 23.75
C ARG A 341 0.51 -8.86 25.05
N LEU A 342 1.77 -8.46 25.11
CA LEU A 342 2.36 -7.63 26.16
C LEU A 342 1.98 -6.15 25.96
N ASN A 343 1.85 -5.41 27.07
CA ASN A 343 1.62 -3.97 27.09
C ASN A 343 2.23 -3.35 28.36
N THR A 344 2.17 -2.02 28.48
CA THR A 344 2.80 -1.25 29.56
C THR A 344 2.24 -1.51 30.96
N ASN A 345 1.16 -2.29 31.12
CA ASN A 345 0.59 -2.69 32.41
C ASN A 345 0.85 -4.17 32.72
N VAL A 346 1.73 -4.83 31.96
CA VAL A 346 2.06 -6.24 32.14
C VAL A 346 3.46 -6.36 32.70
N ILE A 347 3.57 -7.00 33.87
CA ILE A 347 4.81 -7.43 34.48
C ILE A 347 5.14 -8.84 33.99
N ILE A 348 6.39 -9.05 33.60
CA ILE A 348 6.94 -10.38 33.35
C ILE A 348 7.31 -10.95 34.72
N TYR A 349 6.43 -11.75 35.30
CA TYR A 349 6.52 -12.15 36.70
C TYR A 349 7.60 -13.22 36.91
N LYS A 350 7.53 -14.31 36.15
CA LYS A 350 8.51 -15.40 36.19
C LYS A 350 8.70 -16.03 34.83
N VAL A 351 9.92 -16.45 34.55
CA VAL A 351 10.33 -17.14 33.32
C VAL A 351 11.13 -18.38 33.73
N TYR A 352 10.84 -19.52 33.10
CA TYR A 352 11.56 -20.76 33.36
C TYR A 352 12.01 -21.41 32.03
N GLU A 353 13.28 -21.82 32.00
CA GLU A 353 13.90 -22.48 30.83
C GLU A 353 13.81 -24.02 30.87
N ARG A 354 13.48 -24.61 32.03
CA ARG A 354 13.56 -26.06 32.28
C ARG A 354 12.33 -26.83 31.84
#